data_AF-A0A060YLA5-F1
#
_entry.id   AF-A0A060YLA5-F1
#
_cell.length_a   1.000
_cell.length_b   1.000
_cell.length_c   1.000
_cell.angle_alpha   90.00
_cell.angle_beta   90.00
_cell.angle_gamma   90.00
#
_symmetry.space_group_name_H-M   'P 1'
#
loop_
_entity.id
_entity.type
_entity.pdbx_description
1 polymer ?
#
loop_
_entity_poly.entity_id
_entity_poly.type
_entity_poly.pdbx_seq_one_letter_code
_entity_poly.pdbx_strand_id
1 'polypeptide(L)'
;MELSAVAALCEVTGMKDPLVLRFFSTAQRLNVSYSLPRDCPGLEAEDPAVSLVLDFGDNVLLKRPITKQLVMTNHTAIPAPFTLEAEYFTGHAPSPPAGQSQQRGLHVRKPLHPVQAKKVEDKAQEGFVSGLLAHGKGAAFFVHPDCGILGAFETQTIDITSFTNMWGEYRDQLICKVRHYY
;
A
#
# COMPACT_ATOMS: atom_id res chain seq x y z
N MET A 1 23.77 -12.58 -5.52
CA MET A 1 25.03 -12.86 -6.24
C MET A 1 25.14 -11.85 -7.37
N GLU A 2 26.28 -11.19 -7.50
CA GLU A 2 26.55 -10.20 -8.54
C GLU A 2 27.55 -10.84 -9.52
N LEU A 3 27.15 -11.00 -10.79
CA LEU A 3 28.01 -11.57 -11.83
C LEU A 3 28.95 -10.47 -12.34
N SER A 4 30.17 -10.44 -11.79
CA SER A 4 31.20 -9.48 -12.17
C SER A 4 32.02 -10.02 -13.35
N ALA A 5 31.50 -9.77 -14.55
CA ALA A 5 32.13 -10.01 -15.85
C ALA A 5 32.41 -11.48 -16.24
N VAL A 6 32.04 -11.81 -17.48
CA VAL A 6 32.36 -13.09 -18.14
C VAL A 6 33.24 -12.77 -19.35
N ALA A 7 34.32 -13.54 -19.52
CA ALA A 7 35.24 -13.40 -20.65
C ALA A 7 35.19 -14.65 -21.53
N ALA A 8 35.13 -14.46 -22.85
CA ALA A 8 35.30 -15.53 -23.82
C ALA A 8 36.70 -15.41 -24.45
N LEU A 9 37.47 -16.50 -24.40
CA LEU A 9 38.78 -16.60 -25.05
C LEU A 9 38.57 -17.18 -26.46
N CYS A 10 39.01 -16.45 -27.48
CA CYS A 10 39.04 -16.95 -28.85
C CYS A 10 40.50 -17.14 -29.27
N GLU A 11 40.92 -18.38 -29.46
CA GLU A 11 42.24 -18.73 -30.01
C GLU A 11 42.10 -19.03 -31.50
N VAL A 12 42.77 -18.22 -32.32
CA VAL A 12 42.84 -18.41 -33.77
C VAL A 12 44.29 -18.72 -34.14
N THR A 13 44.52 -19.83 -34.83
CA THR A 13 45.86 -20.25 -35.28
C THR A 13 46.50 -19.16 -36.15
N GLY A 14 47.63 -18.61 -35.68
CA GLY A 14 48.37 -17.53 -36.35
C GLY A 14 48.33 -16.17 -35.65
N MET A 15 47.51 -15.99 -34.61
CA MET A 15 47.50 -14.79 -33.76
C MET A 15 48.58 -14.87 -32.67
N LYS A 16 49.30 -13.77 -32.44
CA LYS A 16 50.37 -13.69 -31.43
C LYS A 16 49.83 -13.48 -30.01
N ASP A 17 48.67 -12.82 -29.89
CA ASP A 17 47.95 -12.58 -28.63
C ASP A 17 46.45 -12.89 -28.83
N PRO A 18 45.77 -13.58 -27.88
CA PRO A 18 44.36 -13.93 -28.02
C PRO A 18 43.44 -12.72 -27.83
N LEU A 19 42.31 -12.70 -28.55
CA LEU A 19 41.28 -11.67 -28.38
C LEU A 19 40.42 -12.03 -27.16
N VAL A 20 40.37 -11.11 -26.18
CA VAL A 20 39.51 -11.24 -24.99
C VAL A 20 38.27 -10.37 -25.18
N LEU A 21 37.12 -11.00 -25.40
CA LEU A 21 35.82 -10.32 -25.39
C LEU A 21 35.28 -10.32 -23.96
N ARG A 22 35.03 -9.13 -23.41
CA ARG A 22 34.54 -8.95 -22.05
C ARG A 22 33.12 -8.42 -22.07
N PHE A 23 32.19 -9.16 -21.46
CA PHE A 23 30.80 -8.74 -21.32
C PHE A 23 30.59 -8.13 -19.93
N PHE A 24 29.92 -6.98 -19.89
CA PHE A 24 29.52 -6.33 -18.66
C PHE A 24 28.01 -6.14 -18.65
N SER A 25 27.37 -6.42 -17.51
CA SER A 25 25.95 -6.13 -17.30
C SER A 25 25.78 -5.60 -15.88
N THR A 26 25.10 -4.46 -15.74
CA THR A 26 24.63 -3.93 -14.46
C THR A 26 23.13 -4.13 -14.41
N ALA A 27 22.66 -5.03 -13.54
CA ALA A 27 21.22 -5.21 -13.34
C ALA A 27 20.65 -3.97 -12.62
N GLN A 28 19.58 -3.39 -13.17
CA GLN A 28 18.85 -2.31 -12.51
C GLN A 28 18.18 -2.86 -11.24
N ARG A 29 18.31 -2.12 -10.13
CA ARG A 29 17.66 -2.47 -8.85
C ARG A 29 16.19 -2.06 -8.88
N LEU A 30 15.40 -2.57 -7.93
CA LEU A 30 14.04 -2.10 -7.71
C LEU A 30 14.02 -0.57 -7.58
N ASN A 31 13.10 0.07 -8.30
CA ASN A 31 12.90 1.51 -8.22
C ASN A 31 11.40 1.78 -8.09
N VAL A 32 11.00 2.24 -6.92
CA VAL A 32 9.60 2.56 -6.60
C VAL A 32 9.57 3.97 -6.00
N SER A 33 8.67 4.81 -6.50
CA SER A 33 8.42 6.15 -5.96
C SER A 33 7.07 6.25 -5.28
N TYR A 34 6.96 7.17 -4.33
CA TYR A 34 5.73 7.49 -3.61
C TYR A 34 5.41 8.97 -3.81
N SER A 35 4.12 9.30 -3.93
CA SER A 35 3.67 10.69 -4.04
C SER A 35 2.26 10.85 -3.52
N LEU A 36 1.90 12.07 -3.08
CA LEU A 36 0.53 12.42 -2.72
C LEU A 36 -0.17 13.05 -3.92
N PRO A 37 -1.45 12.74 -4.20
CA PRO A 37 -2.21 13.47 -5.20
C PRO A 37 -2.20 14.97 -4.90
N ARG A 38 -1.87 15.80 -5.88
CA ARG A 38 -1.81 17.25 -5.72
C ARG A 38 -3.21 17.84 -5.64
N ASP A 39 -3.78 17.90 -4.44
CA ASP A 39 -5.07 18.58 -4.18
C ASP A 39 -4.88 19.96 -3.49
N CYS A 40 -3.73 20.60 -3.64
CA CYS A 40 -3.48 21.93 -3.06
C CYS A 40 -2.75 22.86 -4.04
N PRO A 41 -3.34 24.00 -4.46
CA PRO A 41 -2.62 25.05 -5.16
C PRO A 41 -1.76 25.81 -4.15
N GLY A 42 -0.43 25.74 -4.29
CA GLY A 42 0.47 26.74 -3.66
C GLY A 42 1.67 26.24 -2.85
N LEU A 43 2.08 24.97 -2.92
CA LEU A 43 3.35 24.56 -2.33
C LEU A 43 4.42 24.40 -3.41
N GLU A 44 5.20 25.47 -3.60
CA GLU A 44 6.49 25.45 -4.28
C GLU A 44 7.41 24.41 -3.60
N ALA A 45 8.23 23.75 -4.40
CA ALA A 45 8.98 22.56 -4.05
C ALA A 45 9.96 22.79 -2.89
N GLU A 46 9.55 22.44 -1.67
CA GLU A 46 10.47 22.17 -0.57
C GLU A 46 10.75 20.67 -0.47
N ASP A 47 11.93 20.36 0.08
CA ASP A 47 12.61 19.07 0.20
C ASP A 47 11.71 17.80 0.03
N PRO A 48 12.00 16.87 -0.90
CA PRO A 48 11.20 15.67 -1.14
C PRO A 48 10.99 14.79 0.11
N ALA A 49 11.84 14.89 1.14
CA ALA A 49 11.63 14.20 2.42
C ALA A 49 10.50 14.82 3.28
N VAL A 50 10.21 16.11 3.12
CA VAL A 50 9.08 16.82 3.78
C VAL A 50 7.76 16.58 3.03
N SER A 51 7.83 16.12 1.77
CA SER A 51 6.70 16.02 0.85
C SER A 51 5.75 14.81 1.06
N LEU A 52 6.09 13.85 1.95
CA LEU A 52 5.28 12.64 2.18
C LEU A 52 4.57 12.61 3.55
N VAL A 53 4.08 13.76 4.01
CA VAL A 53 3.22 13.83 5.20
C VAL A 53 1.76 13.76 4.79
N LEU A 54 1.06 12.70 5.21
CA LEU A 54 -0.38 12.56 5.07
C LEU A 54 -1.09 13.30 6.21
N ASP A 55 -1.40 14.57 5.98
CA ASP A 55 -2.16 15.37 6.93
C ASP A 55 -3.68 15.16 6.76
N PHE A 56 -4.32 14.73 7.84
CA PHE A 56 -5.78 14.51 7.93
C PHE A 56 -6.54 15.75 8.43
N GLY A 57 -5.82 16.82 8.80
CA GLY A 57 -6.33 18.12 9.23
C GLY A 57 -6.62 18.23 10.72
N ASP A 58 -6.80 19.46 11.20
CA ASP A 58 -6.94 19.78 12.63
C ASP A 58 -8.36 19.58 13.20
N ASN A 59 -9.38 19.45 12.34
CA ASN A 59 -10.78 19.37 12.73
C ASN A 59 -11.41 18.01 12.41
N VAL A 60 -10.74 16.92 12.80
CA VAL A 60 -11.25 15.56 12.61
C VAL A 60 -12.45 15.31 13.54
N LEU A 61 -13.65 15.25 12.98
CA LEU A 61 -14.85 14.89 13.72
C LEU A 61 -14.76 13.42 14.18
N LEU A 62 -14.91 13.20 15.49
CA LEU A 62 -14.89 11.85 16.06
C LEU A 62 -15.85 10.91 15.31
N LYS A 63 -15.40 9.68 15.09
CA LYS A 63 -16.12 8.59 14.40
C LYS A 63 -16.43 8.87 12.92
N ARG A 64 -15.97 9.98 12.34
CA ARG A 64 -16.04 10.20 10.90
C ARG A 64 -14.70 9.81 10.26
N PRO A 65 -14.71 8.84 9.31
CA PRO A 65 -13.49 8.52 8.60
C PRO A 65 -13.05 9.68 7.72
N ILE A 66 -11.73 9.89 7.67
CA ILE A 66 -11.10 10.77 6.68
C ILE A 66 -10.15 9.92 5.86
N THR A 67 -10.35 9.89 4.55
CA THR A 67 -9.51 9.13 3.61
C THR A 67 -8.59 10.08 2.85
N LYS A 68 -7.32 9.70 2.73
CA LYS A 68 -6.31 10.34 1.90
C LYS A 68 -5.69 9.28 1.00
N GLN A 69 -5.09 9.71 -0.09
CA GLN A 69 -4.51 8.82 -1.09
C GLN A 69 -3.00 8.94 -1.13
N LEU A 70 -2.36 7.79 -1.31
CA LEU A 70 -0.94 7.65 -1.61
C LEU A 70 -0.80 6.99 -2.98
N VAL A 71 -0.01 7.57 -3.86
CA VAL A 71 0.29 7.02 -5.18
C VAL A 71 1.67 6.38 -5.15
N MET A 72 1.73 5.10 -5.51
CA MET A 72 2.95 4.30 -5.61
C MET A 72 3.20 3.92 -7.06
N THR A 73 4.41 4.15 -7.57
CA THR A 73 4.78 3.85 -8.96
C THR A 73 6.03 2.98 -9.01
N ASN A 74 5.93 1.82 -9.67
CA ASN A 74 7.09 1.00 -10.02
C ASN A 74 7.72 1.56 -11.29
N HIS A 75 9.02 1.82 -11.29
CA HIS A 75 9.77 2.31 -12.44
C HIS A 75 10.59 1.22 -13.11
N THR A 76 10.33 -0.05 -12.77
CA THR A 76 11.06 -1.21 -13.30
C THR A 76 10.16 -2.09 -14.14
N ALA A 77 10.78 -2.88 -15.01
CA ALA A 77 10.09 -3.87 -15.85
C ALA A 77 9.70 -5.15 -15.08
N ILE A 78 10.00 -5.23 -13.78
CA ILE A 78 9.80 -6.43 -12.96
C ILE A 78 8.65 -6.16 -11.97
N PRO A 79 7.60 -6.99 -11.96
CA PRO A 79 6.55 -6.91 -10.94
C PRO A 79 7.11 -7.14 -9.54
N ALA A 80 6.66 -6.33 -8.58
CA ALA A 80 7.18 -6.36 -7.23
C ALA A 80 6.04 -6.46 -6.20
N PRO A 81 5.99 -7.50 -5.35
CA PRO A 81 5.03 -7.57 -4.25
C PRO A 81 5.29 -6.45 -3.26
N PHE A 82 4.22 -5.81 -2.79
CA PHE A 82 4.26 -4.78 -1.76
C PHE A 82 3.34 -5.11 -0.58
N THR A 83 3.70 -4.61 0.59
CA THR A 83 2.84 -4.54 1.78
C THR A 83 2.99 -3.17 2.42
N LEU A 84 1.90 -2.64 2.96
CA LEU A 84 1.82 -1.31 3.54
C LEU A 84 0.98 -1.34 4.82
N GLU A 85 1.57 -0.89 5.93
CA GLU A 85 0.93 -0.94 7.25
C GLU A 85 1.33 0.26 8.10
N ALA A 86 0.43 0.72 8.97
CA ALA A 86 0.77 1.69 10.00
C ALA A 86 1.53 1.00 11.14
N GLU A 87 2.56 1.64 11.68
CA GLU A 87 3.45 1.05 12.68
C GLU A 87 2.76 0.80 14.02
N TYR A 88 2.03 1.79 14.55
CA TYR A 88 1.40 1.67 15.87
C TYR A 88 -0.12 1.55 15.83
N PHE A 89 -0.80 2.40 15.06
CA PHE A 89 -2.26 2.47 14.98
C PHE A 89 -2.80 1.63 13.81
N THR A 90 -2.28 0.41 13.65
CA THR A 90 -2.67 -0.49 12.55
C THR A 90 -4.16 -0.81 12.58
N GLY A 91 -4.88 -0.44 11.52
CA GLY A 91 -6.25 -0.84 11.30
C GLY A 91 -6.32 -2.11 10.46
N HIS A 92 -6.62 -3.25 11.08
CA HIS A 92 -6.90 -4.48 10.33
C HIS A 92 -8.39 -4.67 10.12
N ALA A 93 -8.77 -5.12 8.92
CA ALA A 93 -10.15 -5.52 8.68
C ALA A 93 -10.55 -6.58 9.73
N PRO A 94 -11.70 -6.42 10.41
CA PRO A 94 -12.16 -7.42 11.38
C PRO A 94 -12.23 -8.80 10.72
N SER A 95 -11.52 -9.78 11.27
CA SER A 95 -11.62 -11.15 10.79
C SER A 95 -13.08 -11.61 10.90
N PRO A 96 -13.67 -12.24 9.87
CA PRO A 96 -14.98 -12.84 10.01
C PRO A 96 -14.94 -13.83 11.19
N PRO A 97 -15.95 -13.84 12.08
CA PRO A 97 -15.92 -14.69 13.26
C PRO A 97 -15.74 -16.15 12.83
N ALA A 98 -14.66 -16.77 13.33
CA ALA A 98 -14.39 -18.18 13.14
C ALA A 98 -15.60 -18.98 13.67
N GLY A 99 -16.34 -19.65 12.78
CA GLY A 99 -17.42 -20.55 13.16
C GLY A 99 -18.77 -20.38 12.45
N GLN A 100 -18.94 -19.48 11.48
CA GLN A 100 -20.17 -19.46 10.66
C GLN A 100 -19.95 -20.09 9.28
N SER A 101 -19.50 -21.35 9.25
CA SER A 101 -19.65 -22.18 8.06
C SER A 101 -21.11 -22.63 7.92
N GLN A 102 -21.75 -22.19 6.84
CA GLN A 102 -22.84 -22.88 6.15
C GLN A 102 -24.05 -23.36 6.98
N GLN A 103 -24.91 -22.44 7.40
CA GLN A 103 -26.37 -22.67 7.32
C GLN A 103 -27.10 -21.34 7.17
N ARG A 104 -27.25 -20.86 5.93
CA ARG A 104 -28.37 -19.96 5.59
C ARG A 104 -29.08 -20.56 4.39
N GLY A 105 -30.18 -21.25 4.70
CA GLY A 105 -31.10 -21.77 3.72
C GLY A 105 -31.53 -20.72 2.72
N LEU A 106 -31.92 -21.21 1.55
CA LEU A 106 -32.51 -20.51 0.41
C LEU A 106 -33.68 -19.61 0.85
N HIS A 107 -33.39 -18.42 1.36
CA HIS A 107 -34.37 -17.35 1.48
C HIS A 107 -34.16 -16.41 0.31
N VAL A 108 -35.16 -16.39 -0.58
CA VAL A 108 -35.34 -15.36 -1.60
C VAL A 108 -35.15 -14.00 -0.92
N ARG A 109 -34.02 -13.33 -1.21
CA ARG A 109 -33.76 -11.99 -0.71
C ARG A 109 -34.76 -11.06 -1.38
N LYS A 110 -35.83 -10.69 -0.67
CA LYS A 110 -36.71 -9.61 -1.09
C LYS A 110 -35.87 -8.33 -1.22
N PRO A 111 -36.03 -7.53 -2.29
CA PRO A 111 -35.36 -6.24 -2.39
C PRO A 111 -35.69 -5.41 -1.17
N LEU A 112 -34.66 -5.00 -0.42
CA LEU A 112 -34.85 -4.15 0.75
C LEU A 112 -35.25 -2.75 0.28
N HIS A 113 -36.18 -2.13 0.99
CA HIS A 113 -36.51 -0.73 0.75
C HIS A 113 -35.25 0.13 0.99
N PRO A 114 -34.99 1.22 0.24
CA PRO A 114 -33.76 2.00 0.34
C PRO A 114 -33.40 2.45 1.76
N VAL A 115 -34.42 2.79 2.57
CA VAL A 115 -34.28 3.16 3.98
C VAL A 115 -33.75 2.00 4.84
N GLN A 116 -34.18 0.78 4.57
CA GLN A 116 -33.73 -0.42 5.27
C GLN A 116 -32.34 -0.85 4.80
N ALA A 117 -32.03 -0.71 3.50
CA ALA A 117 -30.69 -0.95 2.96
C ALA A 117 -29.65 -0.01 3.60
N LYS A 118 -29.95 1.29 3.66
CA LYS A 118 -29.09 2.29 4.31
C LYS A 118 -28.84 1.98 5.79
N LYS A 119 -29.89 1.62 6.54
CA LYS A 119 -29.75 1.25 7.96
C LYS A 119 -28.85 0.03 8.18
N VAL A 120 -28.86 -0.93 7.25
CA VAL A 120 -28.00 -2.12 7.31
C VAL A 120 -26.55 -1.74 7.00
N GLU A 121 -26.33 -0.85 6.03
CA GLU A 121 -25.01 -0.35 5.66
C GLU A 121 -24.38 0.52 6.78
N ASP A 122 -25.15 1.45 7.35
CA ASP A 122 -24.73 2.26 8.49
C ASP A 122 -24.30 1.38 9.67
N LYS A 123 -25.08 0.33 9.98
CA LYS A 123 -24.75 -0.61 11.07
C LYS A 123 -23.52 -1.46 10.76
N ALA A 124 -23.31 -1.83 9.50
CA ALA A 124 -22.12 -2.57 9.08
C ALA A 124 -20.87 -1.69 9.17
N GLN A 125 -20.97 -0.43 8.75
CA GLN A 125 -19.90 0.57 8.88
C GLN A 125 -19.57 0.84 10.35
N GLU A 126 -20.57 1.04 11.21
CA GLU A 126 -20.36 1.19 12.65
C GLU A 126 -19.64 -0.03 13.26
N GLY A 127 -20.05 -1.24 12.88
CA GLY A 127 -19.40 -2.48 13.33
C GLY A 127 -17.95 -2.60 12.86
N PHE A 128 -17.69 -2.20 11.62
CA PHE A 128 -16.34 -2.17 11.05
C PHE A 128 -15.43 -1.18 11.79
N VAL A 129 -15.89 0.07 11.98
CA VAL A 129 -15.18 1.11 12.73
C VAL A 129 -14.93 0.69 14.18
N SER A 130 -15.95 0.09 14.82
CA SER A 130 -15.82 -0.44 16.18
C SER A 130 -14.78 -1.55 16.27
N GLY A 131 -14.65 -2.39 15.23
CA GLY A 131 -13.62 -3.42 15.16
C GLY A 131 -12.21 -2.82 15.03
N LEU A 132 -12.03 -1.83 14.16
CA LEU A 132 -10.74 -1.15 13.98
C LEU A 132 -10.25 -0.46 15.27
N LEU A 133 -11.17 0.11 16.05
CA LEU A 133 -10.86 0.85 17.27
C LEU A 133 -10.93 -0.01 18.55
N ALA A 134 -11.20 -1.31 18.44
CA ALA A 134 -11.40 -2.21 19.58
C ALA A 134 -10.16 -2.34 20.47
N HIS A 135 -8.96 -2.10 19.92
CA HIS A 135 -7.70 -2.17 20.65
C HIS A 135 -7.50 -1.01 21.64
N GLY A 136 -8.44 -0.05 21.73
CA GLY A 136 -8.43 1.00 22.77
C GLY A 136 -7.37 2.09 22.58
N LYS A 137 -6.73 2.16 21.40
CA LYS A 137 -5.66 3.12 21.10
C LYS A 137 -6.16 4.54 20.76
N GLY A 138 -7.46 4.74 20.60
CA GLY A 138 -8.05 6.05 20.27
C GLY A 138 -8.12 6.38 18.79
N ALA A 139 -7.21 5.80 18.01
CA ALA A 139 -7.15 5.94 16.56
C ALA A 139 -6.77 4.62 15.87
N ALA A 140 -7.08 4.54 14.58
CA ALA A 140 -6.62 3.49 13.67
C ALA A 140 -6.45 4.07 12.25
N PHE A 141 -5.34 3.75 11.60
CA PHE A 141 -5.10 4.00 10.18
C PHE A 141 -5.32 2.71 9.40
N PHE A 142 -6.39 2.70 8.60
CA PHE A 142 -6.73 1.58 7.73
C PHE A 142 -6.20 1.82 6.33
N VAL A 143 -5.45 0.86 5.78
CA VAL A 143 -4.81 0.96 4.47
C VAL A 143 -5.52 0.03 3.50
N HIS A 144 -5.86 0.51 2.29
CA HIS A 144 -6.50 -0.30 1.27
C HIS A 144 -6.09 0.11 -0.17
N PRO A 145 -5.55 -0.81 -0.99
CA PRO A 145 -5.08 -2.15 -0.61
C PRO A 145 -3.86 -2.06 0.32
N ASP A 146 -3.78 -2.93 1.33
CA ASP A 146 -2.64 -3.04 2.25
C ASP A 146 -1.53 -3.95 1.69
N CYS A 147 -1.82 -4.76 0.67
CA CYS A 147 -0.85 -5.59 -0.02
C CYS A 147 -1.28 -5.88 -1.46
N GLY A 148 -0.32 -6.26 -2.29
CA GLY A 148 -0.58 -6.59 -3.68
C GLY A 148 0.70 -6.81 -4.48
N ILE A 149 0.55 -6.89 -5.80
CA ILE A 149 1.66 -6.90 -6.75
C ILE A 149 1.63 -5.57 -7.50
N LEU A 150 2.73 -4.82 -7.45
CA LEU A 150 2.92 -3.65 -8.28
C LEU A 150 3.62 -4.07 -9.57
N GLY A 151 2.88 -4.11 -10.66
CA GLY A 151 3.30 -4.54 -11.98
C GLY A 151 4.43 -3.71 -12.58
N ALA A 152 4.91 -4.16 -13.73
CA ALA A 152 5.95 -3.48 -14.49
C ALA A 152 5.48 -2.09 -14.92
N PHE A 153 6.21 -1.04 -14.54
CA PHE A 153 5.85 0.36 -14.82
C PHE A 153 4.46 0.79 -14.32
N GLU A 154 3.87 0.03 -13.38
CA GLU A 154 2.51 0.27 -12.89
C GLU A 154 2.47 1.38 -11.84
N THR A 155 1.35 2.11 -11.83
CA THR A 155 1.01 3.07 -10.77
C THR A 155 -0.24 2.60 -10.05
N GLN A 156 -0.15 2.47 -8.73
CA GLN A 156 -1.24 2.06 -7.84
C GLN A 156 -1.56 3.19 -6.86
N THR A 157 -2.85 3.52 -6.76
CA THR A 157 -3.35 4.42 -5.71
C THR A 157 -3.80 3.59 -4.51
N ILE A 158 -3.43 4.03 -3.32
CA ILE A 158 -3.74 3.40 -2.04
C ILE A 158 -4.48 4.40 -1.16
N ASP A 159 -5.63 3.99 -0.66
CA ASP A 159 -6.42 4.74 0.30
C ASP A 159 -5.91 4.48 1.72
N ILE A 160 -5.71 5.56 2.47
CA ILE A 160 -5.33 5.53 3.88
C ILE A 160 -6.42 6.29 4.62
N THR A 161 -7.16 5.57 5.46
CA THR A 161 -8.33 6.10 6.16
C THR A 161 -8.05 6.18 7.66
N SER A 162 -8.13 7.40 8.19
CA SER A 162 -8.03 7.67 9.62
C SER A 162 -9.39 7.50 10.29
N PHE A 163 -9.43 6.69 11.35
CA PHE A 163 -10.57 6.53 12.25
C PHE A 163 -10.16 6.97 13.65
N THR A 164 -10.97 7.80 14.31
CA THR A 164 -10.71 8.26 15.68
C THR A 164 -11.97 8.18 16.54
N ASN A 165 -11.84 7.83 17.82
CA ASN A 165 -12.92 7.87 18.81
C ASN A 165 -12.56 8.64 20.09
N MET A 166 -11.33 9.14 20.21
CA MET A 166 -10.88 10.00 21.31
C MET A 166 -10.22 11.26 20.77
N TRP A 167 -10.35 12.36 21.50
CA TRP A 167 -9.63 13.60 21.22
C TRP A 167 -8.14 13.42 21.46
N GLY A 168 -7.33 13.99 20.58
CA GLY A 168 -5.89 13.94 20.71
C GLY A 168 -5.20 14.20 19.38
N GLU A 169 -3.88 14.33 19.46
CA GLU A 169 -3.01 14.37 18.30
C GLU A 169 -2.43 12.97 18.06
N TYR A 170 -2.65 12.42 16.87
CA TYR A 170 -2.18 11.10 16.49
C TYR A 170 -1.18 11.22 15.35
N ARG A 171 0.01 10.63 15.55
CA ARG A 171 1.06 10.54 14.54
C ARG A 171 1.54 9.11 14.47
N ASP A 172 1.83 8.64 13.26
CA ASP A 172 2.31 7.28 13.01
C ASP A 172 3.24 7.24 11.80
N GLN A 173 3.99 6.16 11.67
CA GLN A 173 4.77 5.86 10.48
C GLN A 173 4.04 4.86 9.60
N LEU A 174 4.07 5.11 8.29
CA LEU A 174 3.55 4.18 7.30
C LEU A 174 4.70 3.36 6.72
N ILE A 175 4.73 2.07 7.04
CA ILE A 175 5.81 1.17 6.66
C ILE A 175 5.47 0.50 5.32
N CYS A 176 6.17 0.90 4.26
CA CYS A 176 6.08 0.23 2.96
C CYS A 176 7.23 -0.77 2.78
N LYS A 177 6.90 -2.02 2.48
CA LYS A 177 7.87 -3.07 2.17
C LYS A 177 7.61 -3.54 0.75
N VAL A 178 8.58 -3.37 -0.14
CA VAL A 178 8.53 -3.89 -1.52
C VAL A 178 9.64 -4.90 -1.72
N ARG A 179 9.34 -6.06 -2.30
CA ARG A 179 10.31 -7.17 -2.49
C ARG A 179 10.41 -7.56 -3.96
N HIS A 180 11.49 -8.25 -4.32
CA HIS A 180 11.62 -8.97 -5.60
C HIS A 180 11.25 -10.44 -5.41
N TYR A 181 10.69 -11.07 -6.44
CA TYR A 181 10.63 -12.53 -6.52
C TYR A 181 12.03 -13.05 -6.88
N TYR A 182 12.57 -13.96 -6.08
CA TYR A 182 13.76 -14.75 -6.40
C TYR A 182 13.38 -16.22 -6.51
#